data_AF-A0A5Q4VBQ0-F1
#
_entry.id   AF-A0A5Q4VBQ0-F1
#
_cell.length_a   1.000
_cell.length_b   1.000
_cell.length_c   1.000
_cell.angle_alpha   90.00
_cell.angle_beta   90.00
_cell.angle_gamma   90.00
#
_symmetry.space_group_name_H-M   'P 1'
#
loop_
_entity.id
_entity.type
_entity.pdbx_description
1 polymer ?
#
loop_
_entity_poly.entity_id
_entity_poly.type
_entity_poly.pdbx_seq_one_letter_code
_entity_poly.pdbx_strand_id
1 'polypeptide(L)'
;MNPEKIVSGLGKELTDALQAMGKTKDLQKKETYSRIVKNLSKSLASFFEMASDAEFYGYSYEGNDLDDDDLYPEGYKDENPDRDCPF
;
A
#
# COMPACT_ATOMS: atom_id res chain seq x y z
N MET A 1 0.25 -2.31 -15.84
CA MET A 1 -0.96 -1.92 -15.06
C MET A 1 -0.65 -0.56 -14.41
N ASN A 2 -1.58 0.40 -14.33
CA ASN A 2 -1.33 1.67 -13.62
C ASN A 2 -2.10 1.63 -12.27
N PRO A 3 -1.40 1.46 -11.14
CA PRO A 3 -2.01 1.30 -9.83
C PRO A 3 -2.92 2.46 -9.42
N GLU A 4 -2.46 3.70 -9.64
CA GLU A 4 -3.18 4.92 -9.29
C GLU A 4 -4.50 5.05 -10.05
N LYS A 5 -4.50 4.71 -11.34
CA LYS A 5 -5.72 4.69 -12.17
C LYS A 5 -6.73 3.67 -11.66
N ILE A 6 -6.28 2.55 -11.12
CA ILE A 6 -7.15 1.49 -10.61
C ILE A 6 -7.76 1.88 -9.27
N VAL A 7 -6.93 2.36 -8.32
CA VAL A 7 -7.40 2.84 -7.02
C VAL A 7 -8.37 4.02 -7.19
N SER A 8 -8.04 4.98 -8.06
CA SER A 8 -8.91 6.14 -8.32
C SER A 8 -10.24 5.74 -8.98
N GLY A 9 -10.22 4.81 -9.95
CA GLY A 9 -11.43 4.29 -10.59
C GLY A 9 -12.35 3.57 -9.61
N LEU A 10 -11.80 2.61 -8.85
CA LEU A 10 -12.55 1.86 -7.84
C LEU A 10 -13.05 2.77 -6.71
N GLY A 11 -12.24 3.74 -6.27
CA GLY A 11 -12.61 4.71 -5.25
C GLY A 11 -13.76 5.62 -5.69
N LYS A 12 -13.77 6.04 -6.95
CA LYS A 12 -14.88 6.81 -7.53
C LYS A 12 -16.16 5.98 -7.56
N GLU A 13 -16.11 4.75 -8.08
CA GLU A 13 -17.27 3.85 -8.13
C GLU A 13 -17.84 3.55 -6.74
N LEU A 14 -16.96 3.33 -5.76
CA LEU A 14 -17.36 3.12 -4.36
C LEU A 14 -18.07 4.33 -3.79
N THR A 15 -17.54 5.53 -4.05
CA THR A 15 -18.15 6.79 -3.60
C THR A 15 -19.52 6.99 -4.24
N ASP A 16 -19.64 6.77 -5.56
CA ASP A 16 -20.89 6.90 -6.30
C ASP A 16 -21.95 5.91 -5.76
N ALA A 17 -21.55 4.65 -5.51
CA ALA A 17 -22.43 3.62 -4.95
C ALA A 17 -22.90 3.96 -3.52
N LEU A 18 -22.00 4.44 -2.65
CA LEU A 18 -22.36 4.87 -1.29
C LEU A 18 -23.34 6.05 -1.31
N GLN A 19 -23.10 7.05 -2.18
CA GLN A 19 -24.02 8.16 -2.34
C GLN A 19 -25.40 7.71 -2.84
N ALA A 20 -25.44 6.82 -3.83
CA ALA A 20 -26.68 6.27 -4.35
C ALA A 20 -27.45 5.47 -3.27
N MET A 21 -26.74 4.68 -2.47
CA MET A 21 -27.28 3.94 -1.33
C MET A 21 -27.87 4.87 -0.26
N GLY A 22 -27.19 5.98 0.05
CA GLY A 22 -27.63 6.97 1.02
C GLY A 22 -28.86 7.78 0.56
N LYS A 23 -28.98 8.00 -0.76
CA LYS A 23 -30.10 8.75 -1.36
C LYS A 23 -31.37 7.91 -1.54
N THR A 24 -31.25 6.60 -1.72
CA THR A 24 -32.43 5.74 -1.94
C THR A 24 -33.17 5.44 -0.63
N LYS A 25 -34.50 5.57 -0.66
CA LYS A 25 -35.40 5.13 0.42
C LYS A 25 -35.93 3.70 0.23
N ASP A 26 -35.79 3.18 -0.99
CA ASP A 26 -36.24 1.83 -1.33
C ASP A 26 -35.27 0.77 -0.81
N LEU A 27 -35.81 -0.24 -0.12
CA LEU A 27 -35.05 -1.25 0.60
C LEU A 27 -34.35 -2.23 -0.34
N GLN A 28 -35.01 -2.60 -1.46
CA GLN A 28 -34.42 -3.47 -2.48
C GLN A 28 -33.24 -2.80 -3.18
N LYS A 29 -33.37 -1.51 -3.53
CA LYS A 29 -32.25 -0.70 -4.05
C LYS A 29 -31.13 -0.55 -3.02
N LYS A 30 -31.43 -0.33 -1.73
CA LYS A 30 -30.41 -0.31 -0.68
C LYS A 30 -29.64 -1.62 -0.60
N GLU A 31 -30.35 -2.74 -0.69
CA GLU A 31 -29.73 -4.07 -0.65
C GLU A 31 -28.81 -4.28 -1.86
N THR A 32 -29.27 -3.86 -3.05
CA THR A 32 -28.48 -3.91 -4.28
C THR A 32 -27.20 -3.07 -4.14
N TYR A 33 -27.31 -1.82 -3.70
CA TYR A 33 -26.14 -0.97 -3.48
C TYR A 33 -25.22 -1.50 -2.38
N SER A 34 -25.74 -2.12 -1.33
CA SER A 34 -24.94 -2.76 -0.27
C SER A 34 -24.06 -3.88 -0.85
N ARG A 35 -24.61 -4.71 -1.74
CA ARG A 35 -23.84 -5.76 -2.44
C ARG A 35 -22.75 -5.14 -3.34
N ILE A 36 -23.06 -4.05 -4.04
CA ILE A 36 -22.09 -3.33 -4.89
C ILE A 36 -20.95 -2.77 -4.04
N VAL A 37 -21.27 -2.03 -2.98
CA VAL A 37 -20.29 -1.45 -2.04
C VAL A 37 -19.39 -2.55 -1.46
N LYS A 38 -19.97 -3.66 -0.98
CA LYS A 38 -19.21 -4.79 -0.44
C LYS A 38 -18.22 -5.35 -1.46
N ASN A 39 -18.64 -5.53 -2.71
CA ASN A 39 -17.78 -6.08 -3.75
C ASN A 39 -16.65 -5.11 -4.12
N LEU A 40 -16.95 -3.82 -4.27
CA LEU A 40 -15.95 -2.78 -4.54
C LEU A 40 -14.92 -2.68 -3.41
N SER A 41 -15.37 -2.69 -2.15
CA SER A 41 -14.47 -2.70 -0.99
C SER A 41 -13.56 -3.93 -0.95
N LYS A 42 -14.08 -5.11 -1.31
CA LYS A 42 -13.26 -6.33 -1.42
C LYS A 42 -12.23 -6.25 -2.53
N SER A 43 -12.61 -5.73 -3.69
CA SER A 43 -11.68 -5.52 -4.82
C SER A 43 -10.57 -4.54 -4.45
N LEU A 44 -10.89 -3.45 -3.75
CA LEU A 44 -9.91 -2.50 -3.21
C LEU A 44 -8.97 -3.14 -2.19
N ALA A 45 -9.50 -3.95 -1.26
CA ALA A 45 -8.69 -4.65 -0.27
C ALA A 45 -7.69 -5.62 -0.94
N SER A 46 -8.15 -6.47 -1.87
CA SER A 46 -7.28 -7.37 -2.62
C SER A 46 -6.23 -6.61 -3.43
N PHE A 47 -6.60 -5.46 -3.99
CA PHE A 47 -5.64 -4.60 -4.68
C PHE A 47 -4.57 -4.03 -3.72
N PHE A 48 -4.96 -3.61 -2.51
CA PHE A 48 -3.99 -3.14 -1.51
C PHE A 48 -3.11 -4.25 -0.95
N GLU A 49 -3.63 -5.46 -0.80
CA GLU A 49 -2.83 -6.64 -0.46
C GLU A 49 -1.76 -6.88 -1.54
N MET A 50 -2.16 -6.90 -2.82
CA MET A 50 -1.20 -7.01 -3.92
C MET A 50 -0.20 -5.84 -3.92
N ALA A 51 -0.66 -4.61 -3.66
CA ALA A 51 0.22 -3.45 -3.63
C ALA A 51 1.18 -3.45 -2.44
N SER A 52 0.89 -4.17 -1.36
CA SER A 52 1.80 -4.31 -0.22
C SER A 52 2.99 -5.21 -0.51
N ASP A 53 2.92 -6.05 -1.55
CA ASP A 53 4.06 -6.84 -2.00
C ASP A 53 5.08 -5.95 -2.71
N ALA A 54 6.33 -6.00 -2.26
CA ALA A 54 7.45 -5.23 -2.84
C ALA A 54 7.61 -5.49 -4.36
N GLU A 55 7.27 -6.69 -4.81
CA GLU A 55 7.22 -7.09 -6.22
C GLU A 55 6.23 -6.26 -7.06
N PHE A 56 5.12 -5.81 -6.46
CA PHE A 56 4.09 -5.03 -7.15
C PHE A 56 4.59 -3.66 -7.61
N TYR A 57 5.48 -3.04 -6.81
CA TYR A 57 6.13 -1.78 -7.16
C TYR A 57 7.47 -1.98 -7.89
N GLY A 58 7.87 -3.23 -8.18
CA GLY A 58 9.14 -3.54 -8.81
C GLY A 58 10.35 -3.36 -7.89
N TYR A 59 10.14 -3.30 -6.57
CA TYR A 59 11.23 -3.42 -5.59
C TYR A 59 11.53 -4.91 -5.40
N SER A 60 12.31 -5.49 -6.30
CA SER A 60 13.05 -6.70 -5.93
C SER A 60 14.08 -6.28 -4.89
N TYR A 61 14.00 -6.81 -3.68
CA TYR A 61 15.22 -7.05 -2.89
C TYR A 61 16.01 -8.09 -3.69
N GLU A 62 16.63 -7.67 -4.80
CA GLU A 62 17.87 -8.32 -5.20
C GLU A 62 18.75 -8.09 -3.99
N GLY A 63 19.09 -9.17 -3.28
CA GLY A 63 20.01 -9.10 -2.16
C GLY A 63 21.20 -8.32 -2.68
N ASN A 64 21.30 -7.05 -2.26
CA ASN A 64 22.48 -6.29 -2.51
C ASN A 64 23.53 -7.10 -1.75
N ASP A 65 24.44 -7.74 -2.48
CA ASP A 65 25.80 -7.95 -2.01
C ASP A 65 26.38 -6.54 -1.78
N LEU A 66 25.84 -5.82 -0.79
CA LEU A 66 26.52 -4.68 -0.20
C LEU A 66 27.72 -5.33 0.46
N ASP A 67 28.86 -5.26 -0.22
CA ASP A 67 30.13 -5.37 0.48
C ASP A 67 30.02 -4.40 1.67
N ASP A 68 30.22 -4.92 2.89
CA ASP A 68 30.08 -4.21 4.19
C ASP A 68 30.78 -2.83 4.21
N ASP A 69 31.69 -2.59 3.27
CA ASP A 69 32.48 -1.37 3.08
C ASP A 69 31.66 -0.12 2.69
N ASP A 70 30.44 -0.26 2.16
CA ASP A 70 29.59 0.90 1.78
C ASP A 70 28.72 1.43 2.93
N LEU A 71 28.74 0.80 4.12
CA LEU A 71 27.91 1.21 5.27
C LEU A 71 28.44 2.48 5.97
N TYR A 72 29.67 2.90 5.67
CA TYR A 72 30.26 4.12 6.23
C TYR A 72 30.54 5.15 5.13
N PRO A 73 29.92 6.34 5.17
CA PRO A 73 30.30 7.43 4.29
C PRO A 73 31.78 7.73 4.50
N GLU A 74 32.56 7.68 3.41
CA GLU A 74 33.98 8.10 3.39
C GLU A 74 34.10 9.47 4.06
N GLY A 75 34.65 9.50 5.29
CA GLY A 75 34.81 10.73 6.07
C GLY A 75 34.25 10.71 7.49
N TYR A 76 33.58 9.65 7.95
CA TYR A 76 33.31 9.48 9.37
C TYR A 76 34.63 9.20 10.12
N LYS A 77 35.22 10.25 10.69
CA LYS A 77 36.25 10.08 11.72
C LYS A 77 35.53 9.79 13.02
N ASP A 78 35.68 8.56 13.50
CA ASP A 78 35.26 8.20 14.84
C ASP A 78 36.21 8.91 15.83
N GLU A 79 35.76 10.04 16.38
CA GLU A 79 36.56 10.86 17.30
C GLU A 79 36.52 10.33 18.75
N ASN A 80 35.98 9.12 19.00
CA ASN A 80 35.96 8.52 20.33
C ASN A 80 36.67 7.15 20.35
N PRO A 81 37.97 7.09 20.69
CA PRO A 81 38.71 5.83 20.79
C PRO A 81 38.30 4.93 21.97
N ASP A 82 37.34 5.34 22.81
CA ASP A 82 37.01 4.65 24.07
C ASP A 82 35.64 3.95 24.08
N ARG A 83 35.04 3.63 22.92
CA ARG A 83 33.94 2.65 22.90
C ARG A 83 34.48 1.22 22.91
N ASP A 84 35.17 0.89 23.99
CA ASP A 84 35.27 -0.49 24.46
C ASP A 84 33.83 -1.00 24.69
N CYS A 85 33.44 -2.00 23.90
CA CYS A 85 32.17 -2.70 24.04
C CYS A 85 31.99 -3.19 25.50
N PRO A 86 30.94 -2.79 26.23
CA PRO A 86 30.54 -3.50 27.41
C PRO A 86 29.44 -4.49 27.01
N PHE A 87 29.86 -5.74 26.81
CA PHE A 87 29.08 -7.00 26.77
C PHE A 87 27.86 -7.10 25.84
#